data_AF-A0A965US58-F1
#
_entry.id   AF-A0A965US58-F1
#
_cell.length_a   1.000
_cell.length_b   1.000
_cell.length_c   1.000
_cell.angle_alpha   90.00
_cell.angle_beta   90.00
_cell.angle_gamma   90.00
#
_symmetry.space_group_name_H-M   'P 1'
#
loop_
_entity.id
_entity.type
_entity.pdbx_description
1 polymer ?
#
loop_
_entity_poly.entity_id
_entity_poly.type
_entity_poly.pdbx_seq_one_letter_code
_entity_poly.pdbx_strand_id
1 'polypeptide(L)' 'MLIKKPQISEDDVKFFRLMLESNAVEPGLLFPLALGPKARLLNVMLYDRFHGNGWKLNLLTGRYERDASVKS' A
#
# COMPACT_ATOMS: atom_id res chain seq x y z
N MET A 1 5.51 23.29 -21.61
CA MET A 1 4.39 22.49 -21.07
C MET A 1 4.83 21.90 -19.74
N LEU A 2 4.32 22.41 -18.61
CA LEU A 2 4.65 21.84 -17.30
C LEU A 2 3.82 20.57 -17.12
N ILE A 3 4.45 19.40 -17.26
CA ILE A 3 3.80 18.13 -16.95
C ILE A 3 3.59 18.11 -15.43
N LYS A 4 2.34 18.29 -14.99
CA LYS A 4 1.98 18.09 -13.58
C LYS A 4 2.34 16.64 -13.23
N LYS A 5 3.27 16.46 -12.28
CA LYS A 5 3.55 15.14 -11.75
C LYS A 5 2.26 14.59 -11.13
N PRO A 6 1.88 13.34 -11.41
CA PRO A 6 0.71 12.73 -10.79
C PRO A 6 0.88 12.75 -9.27
N GLN A 7 -0.17 13.16 -8.57
CA GLN A 7 -0.24 13.26 -7.13
C GLN A 7 -1.46 12.47 -6.67
N ILE A 8 -1.31 11.73 -5.59
CA ILE A 8 -2.46 11.06 -4.95
C ILE A 8 -3.37 12.16 -4.39
N SER A 9 -4.66 12.08 -4.69
CA SER A 9 -5.70 12.99 -4.21
C SER A 9 -6.28 12.53 -2.87
N GLU A 10 -7.17 13.32 -2.25
CA GLU A 10 -7.91 12.86 -1.07
C GLU A 10 -8.90 11.74 -1.41
N ASP A 11 -9.53 11.81 -2.59
CA ASP A 11 -10.54 10.84 -2.98
C ASP A 11 -9.90 9.47 -3.30
N ASP A 12 -8.66 9.46 -3.81
CA ASP A 12 -7.86 8.23 -3.93
C ASP A 12 -7.64 7.57 -2.57
N VAL A 13 -7.35 8.36 -1.52
CA VAL A 13 -7.15 7.84 -0.16
C VAL A 13 -8.45 7.26 0.41
N LYS A 14 -9.58 7.95 0.23
CA LYS A 14 -10.90 7.45 0.67
C LYS A 14 -11.27 6.15 -0.04
N PHE A 15 -11.09 6.11 -1.36
CA PHE A 15 -11.37 4.93 -2.16
C PHE A 15 -10.48 3.76 -1.74
N PHE A 16 -9.18 4.01 -1.55
CA PHE A 16 -8.24 2.99 -1.10
C PHE A 16 -8.60 2.42 0.28
N ARG A 17 -9.08 3.26 1.21
CA ARG A 17 -9.58 2.81 2.51
C ARG A 17 -10.72 1.80 2.36
N LEU A 18 -11.73 2.13 1.55
CA LEU A 18 -12.88 1.25 1.31
C LEU A 18 -12.44 -0.09 0.69
N MET A 19 -11.47 -0.07 -0.22
CA MET A 19 -10.91 -1.30 -0.79
C MET A 19 -10.26 -2.19 0.27
N LEU A 20 -9.46 -1.62 1.18
CA LEU A 20 -8.81 -2.39 2.24
C LEU A 20 -9.81 -3.00 3.24
N GLU A 21 -10.92 -2.32 3.50
CA GLU A 21 -12.00 -2.78 4.37
C GLU A 21 -12.79 -3.95 3.76
N SER A 22 -12.85 -4.06 2.44
CA SER A 22 -13.61 -5.10 1.73
C SER A 22 -13.01 -6.52 1.81
N ASN A 23 -11.76 -6.66 2.27
CA ASN A 23 -10.97 -7.91 2.27
C ASN A 23 -10.80 -8.58 0.90
N ALA A 24 -11.18 -7.92 -0.19
CA ALA A 24 -11.15 -8.49 -1.54
C ALA A 24 -9.83 -8.21 -2.27
N VAL A 25 -8.82 -7.65 -1.60
CA VAL A 25 -7.57 -7.20 -2.22
C VAL A 25 -6.35 -7.73 -1.50
N GLU A 26 -5.26 -7.91 -2.26
CA GLU A 26 -3.96 -8.34 -1.79
C GLU A 26 -2.93 -7.20 -1.99
N PRO A 27 -1.92 -7.08 -1.11
CA PRO A 27 -0.89 -6.08 -1.26
C PRO A 27 0.10 -6.46 -2.37
N GLY A 28 0.58 -5.43 -3.07
CA GLY A 28 1.62 -5.55 -4.08
C GLY A 28 2.91 -4.84 -3.66
N LEU A 29 3.21 -3.75 -4.38
CA LEU A 29 4.36 -2.87 -4.10
C LEU A 29 3.91 -1.65 -3.29
N LEU A 30 4.83 -1.07 -2.52
CA LEU A 30 4.66 0.25 -1.94
C LEU A 30 4.48 1.31 -3.04
N PHE A 31 3.65 2.31 -2.75
CA PHE A 31 3.49 3.48 -3.59
C PHE A 31 4.79 4.31 -3.59
N PRO A 32 5.26 4.79 -4.76
CA PRO A 32 6.40 5.68 -4.84
C PRO A 32 6.15 6.99 -4.09
N LEU A 33 7.11 7.41 -3.24
CA LEU A 33 6.99 8.66 -2.48
C LEU A 33 6.97 9.92 -3.36
N ALA A 34 7.39 9.80 -4.63
CA ALA A 34 7.28 10.86 -5.63
C ALA A 34 5.82 11.27 -5.93
N LEU A 35 4.83 10.42 -5.59
CA LEU A 35 3.39 10.68 -5.71
C LEU A 35 2.84 11.54 -4.56
N GLY A 36 3.72 12.05 -3.69
CA GLY A 36 3.41 13.01 -2.64
C GLY A 36 3.19 12.42 -1.25
N PRO A 37 2.87 13.27 -0.25
CA PRO A 37 2.74 12.87 1.15
C PRO A 37 1.69 11.76 1.37
N LYS A 38 0.66 11.70 0.52
CA LYS A 38 -0.38 10.68 0.62
C LYS A 38 0.10 9.29 0.18
N ALA A 39 1.13 9.19 -0.66
CA ALA A 39 1.77 7.90 -0.93
C ALA A 39 2.28 7.26 0.36
N ARG A 40 2.86 8.09 1.26
CA ARG A 40 3.29 7.64 2.58
C ARG A 40 2.12 7.16 3.42
N LEU A 41 1.00 7.90 3.40
CA LEU A 41 -0.21 7.50 4.10
C LEU A 41 -0.75 6.16 3.59
N LEU A 42 -0.87 5.97 2.27
CA LEU A 42 -1.31 4.70 1.69
C LEU A 42 -0.38 3.55 2.05
N ASN A 43 0.93 3.78 2.08
CA ASN A 43 1.92 2.78 2.50
C ASN A 43 1.77 2.38 3.97
N VAL A 44 1.45 3.33 4.85
CA VAL A 44 1.13 3.02 6.26
C VAL A 44 -0.14 2.18 6.34
N MET A 45 -1.19 2.54 5.60
CA MET A 45 -2.44 1.77 5.57
C MET A 45 -2.23 0.34 5.05
N LEU A 46 -1.40 0.15 4.02
CA LEU A 46 -1.00 -1.17 3.54
C LEU A 46 -0.26 -1.96 4.61
N TYR A 47 0.68 -1.32 5.31
CA TYR A 47 1.44 -1.95 6.37
C TYR A 47 0.54 -2.42 7.49
N ASP A 48 -0.31 -1.54 8.01
CA ASP A 48 -1.24 -1.85 9.11
C ASP A 48 -2.22 -2.96 8.73
N ARG A 49 -2.68 -2.97 7.47
CA ARG A 49 -3.63 -4.00 7.02
C ARG A 49 -2.99 -5.37 6.86
N PHE A 50 -1.80 -5.44 6.26
CA PHE A 50 -1.26 -6.70 5.76
C PHE A 50 -0.04 -7.23 6.53
N HIS A 51 0.82 -6.36 7.07
CA HIS A 51 2.03 -6.81 7.76
C HIS A 51 1.66 -7.65 8.99
N GLY A 52 2.19 -8.87 9.06
CA GLY A 52 1.89 -9.83 10.14
C GLY A 52 0.55 -10.58 9.97
N ASN A 53 -0.27 -10.23 8.97
CA ASN A 53 -1.53 -10.90 8.63
C ASN A 53 -1.36 -11.83 7.42
N GLY A 54 -0.38 -12.73 7.47
CA GLY A 54 -0.03 -13.61 6.34
C GLY A 54 0.80 -12.94 5.24
N TRP A 55 1.22 -11.69 5.46
CA TRP A 55 2.12 -10.95 4.58
C TRP A 55 3.27 -10.31 5.34
N LYS A 56 4.41 -10.23 4.68
CA LYS A 56 5.62 -9.55 5.15
C LYS A 56 6.09 -8.55 4.10
N LEU A 57 6.48 -7.36 4.55
CA LEU A 57 7.06 -6.35 3.66
C LEU A 57 8.57 -6.61 3.53
N ASN A 58 9.01 -6.83 2.31
CA ASN A 58 10.42 -6.84 1.97
C ASN A 58 10.90 -5.39 1.79
N LEU A 59 11.65 -4.89 2.77
CA LEU A 59 12.12 -3.50 2.79
C LEU A 59 13.14 -3.18 1.69
N LEU A 60 13.82 -4.19 1.14
CA LEU A 60 14.76 -4.00 0.05
C LEU A 60 14.05 -3.76 -1.28
N THR A 61 12.96 -4.49 -1.54
CA THR A 61 12.22 -4.44 -2.81
C THR A 61 10.96 -3.57 -2.74
N GLY A 62 10.50 -3.23 -1.54
CA GLY A 62 9.22 -2.58 -1.31
C GLY A 62 8.02 -3.45 -1.65
N ARG A 63 8.19 -4.78 -1.75
CA ARG A 63 7.14 -5.74 -2.11
C ARG A 63 6.60 -6.44 -0.87
N TYR A 64 5.29 -6.65 -0.84
CA TYR A 64 4.68 -7.58 0.09
C TYR A 64 4.78 -9.00 -0.45
N GLU A 65 5.28 -9.89 0.40
CA GLU A 65 5.48 -11.31 0.11
C GLU A 65 4.64 -12.13 1.10
N ARG A 66 4.16 -13.29 0.68
CA ARG A 66 3.43 -14.19 1.58
C ARG A 66 4.35 -14.61 2.71
N ASP A 67 3.86 -14.47 3.93
CA ASP A 67 4.63 -14.88 5.09
C ASP A 67 4.50 -16.39 5.30
N ALA A 68 5.50 -17.13 4.82
CA ALA A 68 5.57 -18.58 4.95
C ALA A 68 5.66 -19.07 6.41
N SER A 69 5.87 -18.17 7.37
CA SER A 69 5.85 -18.52 8.80
C SER A 69 4.44 -18.63 9.37
N VAL A 70 3.43 -18.08 8.69
CA VAL A 70 2.02 -18.23 9.05
C VAL A 70 1.52 -19.55 8.47
N LYS A 71 1.69 -20.64 9.24
CA LYS A 71 1.07 -21.92 8.91
C LYS A 71 -0.45 -21.79 9.02
N SER A 72 -1.13 -22.27 7.97
CA SER A 72 -2.58 -22.47 7.87
C SER A 72 -3.14 -23.30 9.01
#